data_AF-K1THX5-F1
#
_entry.id   AF-K1THX5-F1
#
_cell.length_a   1.000
_cell.length_b   1.000
_cell.length_c   1.000
_cell.angle_alpha   90.00
_cell.angle_beta   90.00
_cell.angle_gamma   90.00
#
_symmetry.space_group_name_H-M   'P 1'
#
loop_
_entity.id
_entity.type
_entity.pdbx_description
1 polymer ?
#
loop_
_entity_poly.entity_id
_entity_poly.type
_entity_poly.pdbx_seq_one_letter_code
_entity_poly.pdbx_strand_id
1 'polypeptide(L)'
;NEKVPEWNDEGTLTNEEKVLITQSVKEVGECMSNYVGIVRSDLRLKRAWDRLDLLYEETENLFKRVKVSKELCELRNMINVGYLITRMAIERKESRGLHYTIDYPVHAYDKK
;
A
#
# COMPACT_ATOMS: atom_id res chain seq x y z
N ASN A 1 8.02 40.88 30.09
CA ASN A 1 7.05 39.88 29.57
C ASN A 1 7.76 38.52 29.39
N GLU A 2 8.54 38.08 30.40
CA GLU A 2 9.49 36.94 30.29
C GLU A 2 8.91 35.62 30.81
N LYS A 3 7.59 35.54 31.01
CA LYS A 3 6.91 34.37 31.61
C LYS A 3 6.19 33.48 30.60
N VAL A 4 6.36 33.73 29.31
CA VAL A 4 5.79 32.87 28.27
C VAL A 4 6.80 31.76 28.00
N PRO A 5 6.44 30.46 28.17
CA PRO A 5 7.31 29.35 27.81
C PRO A 5 7.66 29.39 26.32
N GLU A 6 8.83 28.89 25.94
CA GLU A 6 9.12 28.65 24.53
C GLU A 6 8.12 27.63 23.96
N TRP A 7 7.77 27.84 22.69
CA TRP A 7 6.91 26.93 21.95
C TRP A 7 7.56 25.54 21.92
N ASN A 8 6.86 24.53 22.46
CA ASN A 8 7.27 23.14 22.42
C ASN A 8 6.29 22.35 21.55
N ASP A 9 6.72 21.96 20.35
CA ASP A 9 6.00 21.10 19.44
C ASP A 9 6.37 19.61 19.57
N GLU A 10 7.10 19.21 20.62
CA GLU A 10 7.45 17.82 20.89
C GLU A 10 6.21 16.91 20.81
N GLY A 11 6.31 15.90 19.94
CA GLY A 11 5.22 14.96 19.69
C GLY A 11 4.19 15.43 18.66
N THR A 12 4.41 16.54 17.96
CA THR A 12 3.62 16.94 16.80
C THR A 12 4.23 16.37 15.52
N LEU A 13 3.39 15.86 14.62
CA LEU A 13 3.86 15.43 13.29
C LEU A 13 4.47 16.61 12.54
N THR A 14 5.72 16.44 12.13
CA THR A 14 6.42 17.46 11.34
C THR A 14 5.80 17.58 9.95
N ASN A 15 6.00 18.73 9.30
CA ASN A 15 5.51 18.89 7.92
C ASN A 15 6.16 17.88 6.96
N GLU A 16 7.40 17.49 7.22
CA GLU A 16 8.11 16.49 6.42
C GLU A 16 7.43 15.12 6.50
N GLU A 17 7.08 14.66 7.70
CA GLU A 17 6.40 13.38 7.91
C GLU A 17 5.01 13.35 7.24
N LYS A 18 4.27 14.47 7.28
CA LYS A 18 2.98 14.58 6.57
C LYS A 18 3.14 14.46 5.06
N VAL A 19 4.20 15.04 4.49
CA VAL A 19 4.51 14.90 3.07
C VAL A 19 4.84 13.44 2.73
N LEU A 20 5.62 12.75 3.57
CA LEU A 20 5.93 11.32 3.40
C LEU A 20 4.66 10.45 3.39
N ILE A 21 3.74 10.67 4.34
CA ILE A 21 2.46 9.93 4.39
C ILE A 21 1.66 10.20 3.11
N THR A 22 1.52 11.46 2.72
CA THR A 22 0.75 11.85 1.53
C THR A 22 1.31 11.23 0.26
N GLN A 23 2.64 11.20 0.13
CA GLN A 23 3.33 10.59 -1.00
C GLN A 23 3.14 9.07 -1.02
N SER A 24 3.30 8.41 0.13
CA SER A 24 3.09 6.96 0.26
C SER A 24 1.66 6.54 -0.11
N VAL A 25 0.65 7.33 0.28
CA VAL A 25 -0.75 7.07 -0.12
C VAL A 25 -0.92 7.07 -1.64
N LYS A 26 -0.29 8.03 -2.34
CA LYS A 26 -0.32 8.08 -3.82
C LYS A 26 0.39 6.87 -4.41
N GLU A 27 1.55 6.51 -3.89
CA GLU A 27 2.32 5.37 -4.38
C GLU A 27 1.58 4.03 -4.21
N VAL A 28 0.88 3.83 -3.10
CA VAL A 28 -0.02 2.67 -2.93
C VAL A 28 -1.11 2.68 -3.99
N GLY A 29 -1.79 3.82 -4.18
CA GLY A 29 -2.87 3.96 -5.17
C GLY A 29 -2.41 3.68 -6.61
N GLU A 30 -1.26 4.23 -7.00
CA GLU A 30 -0.64 4.01 -8.29
C GLU A 30 -0.19 2.56 -8.47
N CYS A 31 0.41 1.95 -7.44
CA CYS A 31 0.82 0.53 -7.46
C CYS A 31 -0.39 -0.38 -7.73
N MET A 32 -1.48 -0.20 -6.98
CA MET A 32 -2.70 -0.98 -7.13
C MET A 32 -3.35 -0.77 -8.50
N SER A 33 -3.41 0.47 -8.98
CA SER A 33 -4.00 0.80 -10.29
C SER A 33 -3.18 0.24 -11.45
N ASN A 34 -1.85 0.39 -11.39
CA ASN A 34 -0.95 0.01 -12.46
C ASN A 34 -0.69 -1.49 -12.50
N TYR A 35 -0.66 -2.20 -11.37
CA TYR A 35 -0.24 -3.60 -11.36
C TYR A 35 -1.35 -4.59 -10.98
N VAL A 36 -2.34 -4.14 -10.21
CA VAL A 36 -3.44 -4.99 -9.67
C VAL A 36 -4.81 -4.60 -10.25
N GLY A 37 -4.78 -3.86 -11.38
CA GLY A 37 -5.96 -3.44 -12.14
C GLY A 37 -6.69 -4.60 -12.85
N ILE A 38 -7.56 -4.28 -13.81
CA ILE A 38 -8.44 -5.25 -14.49
C ILE A 38 -7.63 -6.38 -15.14
N VAL A 39 -6.57 -6.02 -15.88
CA VAL A 39 -5.67 -6.97 -16.55
C VAL A 39 -4.42 -7.19 -15.71
N ARG A 40 -4.20 -8.44 -15.30
CA ARG A 40 -3.09 -8.85 -14.43
C ARG A 40 -2.13 -9.77 -15.16
N SER A 41 -0.92 -9.87 -14.62
CA SER A 41 0.06 -10.90 -14.97
C SER A 41 0.93 -11.22 -13.77
N ASP A 42 1.53 -12.41 -13.74
CA ASP A 42 2.44 -12.85 -12.69
C ASP A 42 3.60 -11.84 -12.53
N LEU A 43 4.12 -11.30 -13.64
CA LEU A 43 5.15 -10.24 -13.62
C LEU A 43 4.65 -8.96 -12.94
N ARG A 44 3.46 -8.46 -13.29
CA ARG A 44 2.92 -7.21 -12.71
C ARG A 44 2.61 -7.41 -11.24
N LEU A 45 2.00 -8.53 -10.88
CA LEU A 45 1.66 -8.86 -9.49
C LEU A 45 2.91 -9.01 -8.62
N LYS A 46 3.99 -9.62 -9.14
CA LYS A 46 5.26 -9.67 -8.42
C LYS A 46 5.85 -8.28 -8.20
N ARG A 47 5.79 -7.40 -9.20
CA ARG A 47 6.22 -5.99 -9.03
C ARG A 47 5.36 -5.23 -8.03
N ALA A 48 4.06 -5.48 -7.98
CA ALA A 48 3.16 -4.90 -6.98
C ALA A 48 3.55 -5.34 -5.57
N TRP A 49 3.79 -6.65 -5.41
CA TRP A 49 4.20 -7.26 -4.14
C TRP A 49 5.47 -6.60 -3.60
N ASP A 50 6.53 -6.54 -4.41
CA ASP A 50 7.81 -6.00 -3.98
C ASP A 50 7.73 -4.50 -3.62
N ARG A 51 6.85 -3.74 -4.30
CA ARG A 51 6.61 -2.31 -3.98
C ARG A 51 5.81 -2.13 -2.70
N LEU A 52 4.77 -2.93 -2.48
CA LEU A 52 3.99 -2.88 -1.25
C LEU A 52 4.86 -3.27 -0.03
N ASP A 53 5.84 -4.15 -0.22
CA ASP A 53 6.83 -4.54 0.80
C ASP A 53 7.75 -3.41 1.22
N LEU A 54 8.29 -2.68 0.25
CA LEU A 54 9.05 -1.49 0.55
C LEU A 54 8.21 -0.45 1.31
N LEU A 55 7.00 -0.15 0.82
CA LEU A 55 6.11 0.83 1.46
C LEU A 55 5.70 0.40 2.87
N TYR A 56 5.50 -0.89 3.11
CA TYR A 56 5.19 -1.42 4.43
C TYR A 56 6.34 -1.19 5.40
N GLU A 57 7.56 -1.58 5.04
CA GLU A 57 8.74 -1.41 5.89
C GLU A 57 9.00 0.07 6.20
N GLU A 58 8.88 0.95 5.21
CA GLU A 58 9.00 2.40 5.39
C GLU A 58 7.91 2.95 6.33
N THR A 59 6.67 2.52 6.14
CA THR A 59 5.54 2.97 6.97
C THR A 59 5.65 2.47 8.42
N GLU A 60 6.07 1.22 8.63
CA GLU A 60 6.29 0.67 9.98
C GLU A 60 7.48 1.36 10.68
N ASN A 61 8.53 1.71 9.94
CA ASN A 61 9.64 2.50 10.47
C ASN A 61 9.19 3.90 10.87
N LEU A 62 8.35 4.55 10.06
CA LEU A 62 7.75 5.84 10.39
C LEU A 62 6.87 5.72 11.64
N PHE A 63 5.99 4.70 11.70
CA PHE A 63 5.09 4.44 12.83
C PHE A 63 5.80 4.26 14.16
N LYS A 64 7.01 3.67 14.17
CA LYS A 64 7.81 3.51 15.39
C LYS A 64 8.46 4.81 15.89
N ARG A 65 8.65 5.80 15.01
CA ARG A 65 9.38 7.04 15.31
C ARG A 65 8.48 8.22 15.63
N VAL A 66 7.29 8.26 15.04
CA VAL A 66 6.39 9.42 15.11
C VAL A 66 5.19 9.15 16.01
N LYS A 67 4.56 10.21 16.52
CA LYS A 67 3.29 10.07 17.24
C LYS A 67 2.22 9.57 16.28
N VAL A 68 1.49 8.55 16.72
CA VAL A 68 0.41 7.95 15.94
C VAL A 68 -0.63 9.00 15.57
N SER A 69 -0.91 9.12 14.27
CA SER A 69 -2.01 9.90 13.72
C SER A 69 -2.99 9.05 12.94
N LYS A 70 -4.15 9.63 12.65
CA LYS A 70 -5.19 9.01 11.85
C LYS A 70 -4.67 8.66 10.44
N GLU A 71 -4.02 9.61 9.78
CA GLU A 71 -3.55 9.46 8.40
C GLU A 71 -2.51 8.34 8.26
N LEU A 72 -1.62 8.22 9.25
CA LEU A 72 -0.64 7.15 9.30
C LEU A 72 -1.30 5.77 9.49
N CYS A 73 -2.31 5.68 10.36
CA CYS A 73 -3.09 4.45 10.54
C CYS A 73 -3.87 4.09 9.27
N GLU A 74 -4.43 5.07 8.57
CA GLU A 74 -5.11 4.86 7.29
C GLU A 74 -4.14 4.35 6.22
N LEU A 75 -2.95 4.93 6.10
CA LEU A 75 -1.90 4.45 5.20
C LEU A 75 -1.52 2.99 5.50
N ARG A 76 -1.29 2.64 6.77
CA ARG A 76 -0.98 1.26 7.18
C ARG A 76 -2.09 0.29 6.77
N ASN A 77 -3.35 0.68 6.98
CA ASN A 77 -4.49 -0.14 6.59
C ASN A 77 -4.59 -0.30 5.07
N MET A 78 -4.36 0.77 4.31
CA MET A 78 -4.33 0.71 2.84
C MET A 78 -3.27 -0.25 2.31
N ILE A 79 -2.06 -0.22 2.87
CA ILE A 79 -0.97 -1.13 2.50
C ILE A 79 -1.36 -2.58 2.83
N ASN A 80 -1.84 -2.85 4.04
CA ASN A 80 -2.25 -4.19 4.46
C ASN A 80 -3.36 -4.77 3.59
N VAL A 81 -4.39 -3.97 3.26
CA VAL A 81 -5.46 -4.39 2.36
C VAL A 81 -4.92 -4.63 0.95
N GLY A 82 -4.04 -3.75 0.45
CA GLY A 82 -3.36 -3.92 -0.84
C GLY A 82 -2.58 -5.23 -0.93
N TYR A 83 -1.92 -5.62 0.16
CA TYR A 83 -1.24 -6.91 0.28
C TYR A 83 -2.18 -8.10 0.17
N LEU A 84 -3.28 -8.09 0.92
CA LEU A 84 -4.25 -9.19 0.88
C LEU A 84 -4.82 -9.38 -0.52
N ILE A 85 -5.17 -8.28 -1.20
CA ILE A 85 -5.65 -8.30 -2.57
C ILE A 85 -4.59 -8.86 -3.52
N THR A 86 -3.36 -8.37 -3.41
CA THR A 86 -2.23 -8.79 -4.27
C THR A 86 -1.90 -10.26 -4.06
N ARG A 87 -1.84 -10.71 -2.80
CA ARG A 87 -1.61 -12.11 -2.45
C ARG A 87 -2.67 -13.03 -3.06
N MET A 88 -3.94 -12.70 -2.87
CA MET A 88 -5.05 -13.47 -3.45
C MET A 88 -4.94 -13.51 -4.98
N ALA A 89 -4.58 -12.39 -5.61
CA ALA A 89 -4.40 -12.33 -7.06
C ALA A 89 -3.21 -13.17 -7.56
N ILE A 90 -2.13 -13.27 -6.79
CA ILE A 90 -0.97 -14.13 -7.12
C ILE A 90 -1.33 -15.61 -7.00
N GLU A 91 -2.03 -15.99 -5.92
CA GLU A 91 -2.39 -17.38 -5.64
C GLU A 91 -3.46 -17.91 -6.62
N ARG A 92 -4.29 -17.03 -7.20
CA ARG A 92 -5.35 -17.41 -8.14
C ARG A 92 -4.82 -17.64 -9.56
N LYS A 93 -4.69 -18.90 -9.96
CA LYS A 93 -4.20 -19.32 -11.29
C LYS A 93 -5.32 -19.65 -12.30
N GLU A 94 -6.28 -18.74 -12.41
CA GLU A 94 -7.41 -18.79 -13.36
C GLU A 94 -7.92 -17.38 -13.64
N SER A 95 -8.71 -17.21 -14.71
CA SER A 95 -9.47 -15.99 -14.93
C SER A 95 -10.96 -16.23 -14.68
N ARG A 96 -11.56 -15.45 -13.78
CA ARG A 96 -12.96 -15.58 -13.36
C ARG A 96 -13.54 -14.21 -13.01
N GLY A 97 -14.64 -13.83 -13.67
CA GLY A 97 -15.31 -12.55 -13.45
C GLY A 97 -14.35 -11.37 -13.67
N LEU A 98 -14.22 -10.48 -12.68
CA LEU A 98 -13.31 -9.32 -12.74
C LEU A 98 -11.85 -9.64 -12.43
N HIS A 99 -11.54 -10.88 -12.03
CA HIS A 99 -10.18 -11.35 -11.90
C HIS A 99 -9.73 -11.92 -13.25
N TYR A 100 -9.09 -11.09 -14.08
CA TYR A 100 -8.50 -11.50 -15.35
C TYR A 100 -6.97 -11.43 -15.29
N THR A 101 -6.32 -12.54 -15.62
CA THR A 101 -4.86 -12.68 -15.68
C THR A 101 -4.44 -13.30 -17.01
N ILE A 102 -3.49 -12.67 -17.69
CA ILE A 102 -3.06 -13.10 -19.03
C ILE A 102 -2.31 -14.43 -19.02
N ASP A 103 -1.67 -14.77 -17.91
CA ASP A 103 -0.90 -16.02 -17.76
C ASP A 103 -1.83 -17.24 -17.55
N TYR A 104 -3.06 -17.00 -17.08
CA TYR A 104 -4.09 -18.03 -16.85
C TYR A 104 -5.46 -17.51 -17.36
N PRO A 105 -5.66 -17.42 -18.69
CA PRO A 105 -6.80 -16.71 -19.28
C PRO A 105 -8.12 -17.48 -19.18
N VAL A 106 -8.07 -18.77 -18.87
CA VAL A 106 -9.25 -19.64 -18.78
C VAL A 106 -9.74 -19.79 -17.35
N HIS A 107 -11.05 -19.98 -17.22
CA HIS A 107 -11.67 -20.37 -15.96
C HIS A 107 -11.20 -21.79 -15.57
N ALA A 108 -11.08 -22.08 -14.26
CA ALA A 108 -10.58 -23.39 -13.82
C ALA A 108 -11.43 -24.58 -14.30
N TYR A 109 -12.75 -24.39 -14.46
CA TYR A 109 -13.66 -25.42 -14.98
C TYR A 109 -13.65 -25.58 -16.50
N ASP A 110 -13.10 -24.61 -17.24
CA ASP A 110 -13.03 -24.65 -18.70
C ASP A 110 -11.71 -25.29 -19.19
N LYS A 111 -10.79 -25.60 -18.26
CA LYS A 111 -9.59 -26.39 -18.54
C LYS A 111 -10.00 -27.84 -18.85
N LYS A 112 -10.15 -28.15 -20.14
CA LYS A 112 -10.25 -29.54 -20.65
C LYS A 112 -8.89 -30.23 -20.62
#